data_AF-A0A9P1HX90-F1
#
_entry.id   AF-A0A9P1HX90-F1
#
_cell.length_a   1.000
_cell.length_b   1.000
_cell.length_c   1.000
_cell.angle_alpha   90.00
_cell.angle_beta   90.00
_cell.angle_gamma   90.00
#
_symmetry.space_group_name_H-M   'P 1'
#
loop_
_entity.id
_entity.type
_entity.pdbx_description
1 polymer ?
#
loop_
_entity_poly.entity_id
_entity_poly.type
_entity_poly.pdbx_seq_one_letter_code
_entity_poly.pdbx_strand_id
1 'polypeptide(L)'
;MDVDRLMKDLTIDQLENIHSSLQLEMESKKEGLRDMVGRRYRDVLEASTEVRHVRQLAETLAEALGQARNTQSFTDTKTVPRNMQHNVQMFIALHRLLPLIGDEDGDALCDAFALLLSENIHKQLASAHLPSVISSVVSTITGRLVRTRRTLISSLEQELGELSNPDWVTNQLIALALIKDVDLEGLLNSYLTARKNFIGKQLEESSSLLSILNHLKSTLAVIDQLFTHGELSRHIQALSSSGYRPALFDSLICDQASSFSSVMVGEIEKLNRSQRERKSSQLLTQKINDKCISWVDSVCALSHETVSVICGFYEKSEDIIEFLQAISTVFRENWPRVITNSTLYQNFFQTALLNKFQALMERDLSNLEQEFLNKLSLISLAPHPLFEKRAGKFDSLLGVGISRGLYDAVTVLFEGVQVIRKHCSQYEKVGLEAELVSLKESFAEGLVSIIERISHHNVNSSDEQACLARARLSLSFLHSEASLLCQCLNKDGDRIQKVNSILHTAIEESLRYIRTEKHF
;
A
#
# COMPACT_ATOMS: atom_id res chain seq x y z
N MET A 1 67.64 16.52 -43.83
CA MET A 1 67.21 17.76 -44.51
C MET A 1 68.46 18.48 -44.95
N ASP A 2 68.46 19.00 -46.18
CA ASP A 2 69.60 19.73 -46.73
C ASP A 2 69.52 21.21 -46.31
N VAL A 3 70.36 21.62 -45.34
CA VAL A 3 70.28 22.91 -44.65
C VAL A 3 70.50 24.08 -45.62
N ASP A 4 71.37 23.89 -46.60
CA ASP A 4 71.71 24.90 -47.61
C ASP A 4 70.55 25.20 -48.57
N ARG A 5 69.63 24.25 -48.75
CA ARG A 5 68.39 24.44 -49.51
C ARG A 5 67.35 25.20 -48.69
N LEU A 6 67.20 24.87 -47.41
CA LEU A 6 66.28 25.57 -46.51
C LEU A 6 66.62 27.05 -46.35
N MET A 7 67.91 27.40 -46.27
CA MET A 7 68.34 28.80 -46.15
C MET A 7 68.21 29.61 -47.45
N LYS A 8 68.08 28.97 -48.62
CA LYS A 8 67.85 29.64 -49.90
C LYS A 8 66.36 29.88 -50.20
N ASP A 9 65.51 28.94 -49.80
CA ASP A 9 64.11 28.90 -50.25
C ASP A 9 63.12 29.49 -49.23
N LEU A 10 63.56 29.74 -47.98
CA LEU A 10 62.69 30.21 -46.89
C LEU A 10 63.25 31.48 -46.23
N THR A 11 62.35 32.35 -45.77
CA THR A 11 62.75 33.56 -45.02
C THR A 11 63.18 33.22 -43.60
N ILE A 12 63.96 34.10 -42.97
CA ILE A 12 64.46 33.92 -41.59
C ILE A 12 63.29 33.65 -40.61
N ASP A 13 62.19 34.40 -40.72
CA ASP A 13 60.99 34.19 -39.90
C ASP A 13 60.34 32.81 -40.10
N GLN A 14 60.37 32.27 -41.32
CA GLN A 14 59.86 30.93 -41.61
C GLN A 14 60.77 29.85 -41.02
N LEU A 15 62.09 30.06 -41.05
CA LEU A 15 63.07 29.19 -40.40
C LEU A 15 62.96 29.22 -38.87
N GLU A 16 62.73 30.39 -38.26
CA GLU A 16 62.48 30.50 -36.82
C GLU A 16 61.17 29.82 -36.40
N ASN A 17 60.11 29.95 -37.21
CA ASN A 17 58.85 29.23 -36.98
C ASN A 17 59.00 27.70 -37.13
N ILE A 18 59.77 27.24 -38.11
CA ILE A 18 60.07 25.80 -38.26
C ILE A 18 60.93 25.31 -37.09
N HIS A 19 61.94 26.06 -36.67
CA HIS A 19 62.81 25.70 -35.55
C HIS A 19 62.02 25.62 -34.24
N SER A 20 61.20 26.64 -33.93
CA SER A 20 60.36 26.64 -32.73
C SER A 20 59.33 25.50 -32.74
N SER A 21 58.70 25.23 -33.90
CA SER A 21 57.78 24.10 -34.06
C SER A 21 58.48 22.75 -33.85
N LEU A 22 59.65 22.54 -34.47
CA LEU A 22 60.45 21.33 -34.29
C LEU A 22 60.93 21.17 -32.86
N GLN A 23 61.31 22.25 -32.19
CA GLN A 23 61.74 22.22 -30.80
C GLN A 23 60.58 21.85 -29.86
N LEU A 24 59.38 22.36 -30.13
CA LEU A 24 58.17 22.04 -29.37
C LEU A 24 57.73 20.59 -29.61
N GLU A 25 57.79 20.12 -30.86
CA GLU A 25 57.50 18.72 -31.19
C GLU A 25 58.54 17.76 -30.59
N MET A 26 59.81 18.16 -30.55
CA MET A 26 60.90 17.40 -29.92
C MET A 26 60.70 17.31 -28.40
N GLU A 27 60.41 18.40 -27.71
CA GLU A 27 60.14 18.38 -26.27
C GLU A 27 58.85 17.60 -25.94
N SER A 28 57.81 17.72 -26.77
CA SER A 28 56.59 16.92 -26.63
C SER A 28 56.86 15.42 -26.78
N LYS A 29 57.63 15.02 -27.80
CA LYS A 29 58.02 13.61 -27.99
C LYS A 29 58.90 13.11 -26.86
N LYS A 30 59.83 13.91 -26.37
CA LYS A 30 60.71 13.57 -25.24
C LYS A 30 59.93 13.38 -23.94
N GLU A 31 58.95 14.23 -23.68
CA GLU A 31 58.06 14.10 -22.52
C GLU A 31 57.15 12.87 -22.67
N GLY A 32 56.57 12.63 -23.85
CA GLY A 32 55.83 11.40 -24.14
C GLY A 32 56.66 10.14 -23.96
N LEU A 33 57.95 10.18 -24.32
CA LEU A 33 58.88 9.06 -24.12
C LEU A 33 59.21 8.86 -22.63
N ARG A 34 59.41 9.94 -21.87
CA ARG A 34 59.58 9.88 -20.41
C ARG A 34 58.37 9.25 -19.74
N ASP A 35 57.18 9.63 -20.15
CA ASP A 35 55.93 9.10 -19.59
C ASP A 35 55.75 7.62 -19.92
N MET A 36 55.97 7.23 -21.18
CA MET A 36 55.88 5.83 -21.62
C MET A 36 56.89 4.94 -20.90
N VAL A 37 58.15 5.39 -20.82
CA VAL A 37 59.23 4.66 -20.15
C VAL A 37 58.96 4.61 -18.65
N GLY A 38 58.52 5.71 -18.04
CA GLY A 38 58.17 5.80 -16.63
C GLY A 38 57.03 4.87 -16.24
N ARG A 39 56.01 4.71 -17.09
CA ARG A 39 54.94 3.72 -16.88
C ARG A 39 55.46 2.30 -17.01
N ARG A 40 56.16 1.97 -18.09
CA ARG A 40 56.75 0.63 -18.29
C ARG A 40 57.68 0.20 -17.16
N TYR A 41 58.53 1.10 -16.65
CA TYR A 41 59.38 0.79 -15.50
C TYR A 41 58.56 0.51 -14.24
N ARG A 42 57.48 1.27 -14.02
CA ARG A 42 56.57 1.04 -12.89
C ARG A 42 55.88 -0.31 -13.01
N ASP A 43 55.34 -0.62 -14.18
CA ASP A 43 54.66 -1.89 -14.45
C ASP A 43 55.62 -3.08 -14.28
N VAL A 44 56.87 -2.96 -14.72
CA VAL A 44 57.89 -4.01 -14.54
C VAL A 44 58.29 -4.16 -13.07
N LEU A 45 58.40 -3.06 -12.33
CA LEU A 45 58.68 -3.11 -10.90
C LEU A 45 57.53 -3.74 -10.12
N GLU A 46 56.29 -3.37 -10.43
CA GLU A 46 55.08 -3.93 -9.82
C GLU A 46 54.93 -5.43 -10.15
N ALA A 47 55.12 -5.81 -11.41
CA ALA A 47 55.16 -7.22 -11.81
C ALA A 47 56.27 -7.98 -11.07
N SER A 48 57.45 -7.38 -10.88
CA SER A 48 58.54 -7.99 -10.12
C SER A 48 58.20 -8.15 -8.64
N THR A 49 57.48 -7.21 -8.02
CA THR A 49 57.04 -7.32 -6.63
C THR A 49 55.98 -8.40 -6.47
N GLU A 50 55.02 -8.48 -7.40
CA GLU A 50 54.01 -9.53 -7.43
C GLU A 50 54.63 -10.92 -7.61
N VAL A 51 55.60 -11.08 -8.51
CA VAL A 51 56.31 -12.36 -8.69
C VAL A 51 57.06 -12.76 -7.42
N ARG A 52 57.67 -11.80 -6.70
CA ARG A 52 58.29 -12.09 -5.40
C ARG A 52 57.26 -12.51 -4.36
N HIS A 53 56.09 -11.88 -4.34
CA HIS A 53 55.01 -12.26 -3.44
C HIS A 53 54.48 -13.67 -3.73
N VAL A 54 54.25 -14.00 -5.01
CA VAL A 54 53.87 -15.35 -5.46
C VAL A 54 54.92 -16.39 -5.05
N ARG A 55 56.21 -16.05 -5.16
CA ARG A 55 57.28 -16.94 -4.69
C ARG A 55 57.23 -17.17 -3.18
N GLN A 56 57.00 -16.14 -2.38
CA GLN A 56 56.84 -16.28 -0.92
C GLN A 56 55.63 -17.13 -0.56
N LEU A 57 54.51 -16.98 -1.27
CA LEU A 57 53.32 -17.82 -1.11
C LEU A 57 53.62 -19.28 -1.48
N ALA A 58 54.39 -19.52 -2.53
CA ALA A 58 54.80 -20.88 -2.92
C ALA A 58 55.75 -21.51 -1.89
N GLU A 59 56.69 -20.74 -1.32
CA GLU A 59 57.58 -21.21 -0.25
C GLU A 59 56.79 -21.54 1.03
N THR A 60 55.86 -20.68 1.45
CA THR A 60 54.97 -20.97 2.60
C THR A 60 54.05 -22.17 2.35
N LEU A 61 53.53 -22.33 1.14
CA LEU A 61 52.77 -23.54 0.76
C LEU A 61 53.65 -24.80 0.83
N ALA A 62 54.89 -24.72 0.33
CA ALA A 62 55.83 -25.83 0.38
C ALA A 62 56.21 -26.20 1.81
N GLU A 63 56.40 -25.20 2.69
CA GLU A 63 56.62 -25.42 4.12
C GLU A 63 55.39 -26.03 4.79
N ALA A 64 54.18 -25.54 4.49
CA ALA A 64 52.93 -26.11 5.02
C ALA A 64 52.72 -27.56 4.57
N LEU A 65 53.01 -27.87 3.29
CA LEU A 65 52.99 -29.23 2.76
C LEU A 65 54.08 -30.12 3.38
N GLY A 66 55.27 -29.57 3.59
CA GLY A 66 56.37 -30.25 4.29
C GLY A 66 56.01 -30.58 5.73
N GLN A 67 55.40 -29.64 6.44
CA GLN A 67 54.85 -29.85 7.77
C GLN A 67 53.76 -30.92 7.74
N ALA A 68 52.76 -30.81 6.86
CA ALA A 68 51.68 -31.79 6.73
C ALA A 68 52.18 -33.21 6.39
N ARG A 69 53.22 -33.31 5.55
CA ARG A 69 53.89 -34.58 5.22
C ARG A 69 54.68 -35.15 6.38
N ASN A 70 55.29 -34.29 7.21
CA ASN A 70 56.01 -34.70 8.42
C ASN A 70 55.03 -35.07 9.55
N THR A 71 53.84 -34.46 9.63
CA THR A 71 52.78 -34.87 10.56
C THR A 71 52.16 -36.23 10.18
N GLN A 72 52.37 -36.72 8.95
CA GLN A 72 51.95 -38.05 8.51
C GLN A 72 52.92 -39.18 8.88
N SER A 73 54.06 -38.91 9.54
CA SER A 73 54.93 -39.99 10.02
C SER A 73 54.44 -40.54 11.36
N PHE A 74 53.91 -41.76 11.31
CA PHE A 74 53.68 -42.69 12.42
C PHE A 74 52.67 -42.27 13.50
N THR A 75 51.39 -42.42 13.16
CA THR A 75 50.50 -43.17 14.05
C THR A 75 49.82 -44.25 13.22
N ASP A 76 49.90 -45.50 13.68
CA ASP A 76 49.07 -46.60 13.18
C ASP A 76 47.60 -46.25 13.45
N THR A 77 47.00 -45.44 12.59
CA THR A 77 45.56 -45.27 12.59
C THR A 77 44.99 -46.57 12.06
N LYS A 78 44.52 -47.43 12.99
CA LYS A 78 43.49 -48.42 12.71
C LYS A 78 42.52 -47.77 11.74
N THR A 79 42.43 -48.30 10.53
CA THR A 79 41.53 -47.81 9.49
C THR A 79 40.13 -47.73 10.09
N VAL A 80 39.70 -46.51 10.42
CA VAL A 80 38.35 -46.28 10.92
C VAL A 80 37.41 -46.80 9.84
N PRO A 81 36.51 -47.75 10.14
CA PRO A 81 35.66 -48.33 9.12
C PRO A 81 34.89 -47.21 8.41
N ARG A 82 34.76 -47.31 7.08
CA ARG A 82 34.17 -46.26 6.22
C ARG A 82 32.82 -45.75 6.74
N ASN A 83 32.02 -46.62 7.36
CA ASN A 83 30.74 -46.29 8.00
C ASN A 83 30.89 -45.38 9.22
N MET A 84 31.94 -45.55 10.01
CA MET A 84 32.22 -44.73 11.19
C MET A 84 32.70 -43.33 10.79
N GLN A 85 33.50 -43.22 9.71
CA GLN A 85 33.87 -41.92 9.14
C GLN A 85 32.65 -41.17 8.61
N HIS A 86 31.72 -41.86 7.94
CA HIS A 86 30.45 -41.28 7.49
C HIS A 86 29.61 -40.73 8.65
N ASN A 87 29.45 -41.50 9.72
CA ASN A 87 28.71 -41.08 10.92
C ASN A 87 29.35 -39.86 11.62
N VAL A 88 30.69 -39.78 11.65
CA VAL A 88 31.39 -38.60 12.20
C VAL A 88 31.14 -37.36 11.33
N GLN A 89 31.16 -37.48 10.00
CA GLN A 89 30.86 -36.37 9.10
C GLN A 89 29.40 -35.89 9.25
N MET A 90 28.45 -36.82 9.39
CA MET A 90 27.06 -36.49 9.70
C MET A 90 26.90 -35.78 11.04
N PHE A 91 27.65 -36.19 12.07
CA PHE A 91 27.64 -35.52 13.36
C PHE A 91 28.19 -34.08 13.28
N ILE A 92 29.26 -33.87 12.51
CA ILE A 92 29.80 -32.53 12.23
C ILE A 92 28.77 -31.68 11.46
N ALA A 93 28.08 -32.26 10.47
CA ALA A 93 27.03 -31.60 9.71
C ALA A 93 25.89 -31.13 10.63
N LEU A 94 25.40 -32.00 11.51
CA LEU A 94 24.35 -31.67 12.48
C LEU A 94 24.74 -30.49 13.37
N HIS A 95 26.00 -30.47 13.84
CA HIS A 95 26.50 -29.38 14.68
C HIS A 95 26.62 -28.04 13.94
N ARG A 96 26.78 -28.06 12.61
CA ARG A 96 26.89 -26.86 11.77
C ARG A 96 25.55 -26.36 11.23
N LEU A 97 24.58 -27.25 11.03
CA LEU A 97 23.25 -26.86 10.55
C LEU A 97 22.41 -26.22 11.65
N LEU A 98 22.53 -26.69 12.89
CA LEU A 98 21.74 -26.19 14.01
C LEU A 98 21.91 -24.69 14.33
N PRO A 99 23.11 -24.10 14.21
CA PRO A 99 23.30 -22.65 14.36
C PRO A 99 22.74 -21.81 13.22
N LEU A 100 22.55 -22.36 12.02
CA LEU A 100 22.02 -21.61 10.86
C LEU A 100 20.54 -21.31 11.00
N ILE A 101 19.83 -22.04 11.87
CA ILE A 101 18.38 -21.88 12.05
C ILE A 101 18.13 -20.62 12.89
N GLY A 102 17.56 -19.61 12.26
CA GLY A 102 17.35 -18.28 12.84
C GLY A 102 18.59 -17.38 12.79
N ASP A 103 19.51 -17.65 11.85
CA ASP A 103 20.64 -16.76 11.56
C ASP A 103 20.16 -15.51 10.81
N GLU A 104 20.82 -14.36 11.00
CA GLU A 104 20.40 -13.08 10.41
C GLU A 104 20.52 -13.08 8.87
N ASP A 105 21.46 -13.87 8.34
CA ASP A 105 21.67 -14.04 6.90
C ASP A 105 20.65 -15.03 6.28
N GLY A 106 19.88 -15.74 7.10
CA GLY A 106 18.91 -16.77 6.75
C GLY A 106 17.52 -16.24 6.39
N ASP A 107 16.91 -16.78 5.33
CA ASP A 107 15.48 -16.63 5.13
C ASP A 107 14.69 -17.81 5.74
N ALA A 108 13.37 -17.64 5.88
CA ALA A 108 12.48 -18.65 6.44
C ALA A 108 12.60 -20.03 5.76
N LEU A 109 12.89 -20.04 4.45
CA LEU A 109 13.05 -21.26 3.68
C LEU A 109 14.36 -21.97 4.04
N CYS A 110 15.46 -21.22 4.17
CA CYS A 110 16.75 -21.72 4.63
C CYS A 110 16.62 -22.35 6.02
N ASP A 111 15.93 -21.68 6.94
CA ASP A 111 15.71 -22.18 8.31
C ASP A 111 14.94 -23.49 8.33
N ALA A 112 13.84 -23.57 7.58
CA ALA A 112 13.04 -24.78 7.47
C ALA A 112 13.81 -25.92 6.82
N PHE A 113 14.60 -25.62 5.78
CA PHE A 113 15.43 -26.59 5.08
C PHE A 113 16.55 -27.13 5.99
N ALA A 114 17.24 -26.24 6.71
CA ALA A 114 18.28 -26.58 7.69
C ALA A 114 17.72 -27.44 8.82
N LEU A 115 16.53 -27.12 9.33
CA LEU A 115 15.85 -27.89 10.36
C LEU A 115 15.51 -29.30 9.86
N LEU A 116 14.89 -29.45 8.69
CA LEU A 116 14.53 -30.77 8.15
C LEU A 116 15.77 -31.63 7.86
N LEU A 117 16.82 -31.03 7.34
CA LEU A 117 18.09 -31.72 7.11
C LEU A 117 18.71 -32.17 8.45
N SER A 118 18.70 -31.30 9.45
CA SER A 118 19.16 -31.62 10.80
C SER A 118 18.36 -32.76 11.43
N GLU A 119 17.04 -32.78 11.28
CA GLU A 119 16.17 -33.86 11.78
C GLU A 119 16.45 -35.19 11.08
N ASN A 120 16.66 -35.19 9.76
CA ASN A 120 16.96 -36.41 9.01
C ASN A 120 18.33 -36.99 9.38
N ILE A 121 19.34 -36.13 9.51
CA ILE A 121 20.68 -36.51 9.96
C ILE A 121 20.62 -37.04 11.40
N HIS A 122 19.89 -36.36 12.29
CA HIS A 122 19.72 -36.77 13.68
C HIS A 122 19.03 -38.14 13.79
N LYS A 123 17.95 -38.39 13.05
CA LYS A 123 17.26 -39.70 13.01
C LYS A 123 18.21 -40.83 12.61
N GLN A 124 19.03 -40.60 11.59
CA GLN A 124 20.00 -41.60 11.14
C GLN A 124 21.10 -41.83 12.18
N LEU A 125 21.66 -40.77 12.77
CA LEU A 125 22.66 -40.87 13.85
C LEU A 125 22.10 -41.57 15.10
N ALA A 126 20.87 -41.27 15.50
CA ALA A 126 20.23 -41.88 16.66
C ALA A 126 20.03 -43.40 16.49
N SER A 127 19.89 -43.87 15.24
CA SER A 127 19.79 -45.30 14.90
C SER A 127 21.14 -45.99 14.64
N ALA A 128 22.24 -45.23 14.56
CA ALA A 128 23.55 -45.73 14.19
C ALA A 128 24.35 -46.26 15.40
N HIS A 129 25.26 -47.20 15.15
CA HIS A 129 26.21 -47.68 16.16
C HIS A 129 27.32 -46.63 16.34
N LEU A 130 27.17 -45.78 17.36
CA LEU A 130 28.08 -44.66 17.66
C LEU A 130 28.90 -44.90 18.94
N PRO A 131 30.07 -44.24 19.10
CA PRO A 131 30.75 -44.15 20.38
C PRO A 131 29.83 -43.60 21.48
N SER A 132 29.99 -44.06 22.72
CA SER A 132 29.16 -43.64 23.86
C SER A 132 29.08 -42.12 24.05
N VAL A 133 30.19 -41.41 23.82
CA VAL A 133 30.27 -39.94 23.91
C VAL A 133 29.45 -39.25 22.82
N ILE A 134 29.48 -39.75 21.58
CA ILE A 134 28.70 -39.17 20.48
C ILE A 134 27.22 -39.51 20.67
N SER A 135 26.91 -40.73 21.11
CA SER A 135 25.54 -41.17 21.40
C SER A 135 24.88 -40.32 22.49
N SER A 136 25.59 -39.98 23.57
CA SER A 136 25.05 -39.09 24.61
C SER A 136 24.75 -37.70 24.06
N VAL A 137 25.64 -37.12 23.24
CA VAL A 137 25.40 -35.80 22.63
C VAL A 137 24.22 -35.83 21.65
N VAL A 138 24.15 -36.82 20.76
CA VAL A 138 23.03 -36.99 19.82
C VAL A 138 21.70 -37.11 20.57
N SER A 139 21.67 -37.84 21.71
CA SER A 139 20.44 -37.94 22.51
C SER A 139 20.02 -36.58 23.10
N THR A 140 20.96 -35.75 23.58
CA THR A 140 20.67 -34.39 24.08
C THR A 140 20.17 -33.43 22.99
N ILE A 141 20.62 -33.60 21.74
CA ILE A 141 20.20 -32.77 20.60
C ILE A 141 18.71 -32.95 20.29
N THR A 142 18.12 -34.11 20.60
CA THR A 142 16.69 -34.39 20.36
C THR A 142 15.80 -33.31 20.99
N GLY A 143 16.05 -32.96 22.26
CA GLY A 143 15.27 -31.94 22.96
C GLY A 143 15.48 -30.54 22.39
N ARG A 144 16.68 -30.24 21.86
CA ARG A 144 16.96 -28.98 21.16
C ARG A 144 16.18 -28.90 19.86
N LEU A 145 16.23 -29.93 19.01
CA LEU A 145 15.52 -29.96 17.72
C LEU A 145 14.01 -29.79 17.90
N VAL A 146 13.40 -30.47 18.88
CA VAL A 146 11.96 -30.34 19.15
C VAL A 146 11.59 -28.91 19.58
N ARG A 147 12.43 -28.25 20.40
CA ARG A 147 12.21 -26.85 20.77
C ARG A 147 12.38 -25.92 19.57
N THR A 148 13.48 -26.05 18.83
CA THR A 148 13.76 -25.26 17.63
C THR A 148 12.62 -25.37 16.62
N ARG A 149 12.09 -26.57 16.38
CA ARG A 149 10.93 -26.77 15.50
C ARG A 149 9.69 -26.00 15.96
N ARG A 150 9.36 -26.06 17.25
CA ARG A 150 8.19 -25.34 17.79
C ARG A 150 8.37 -23.83 17.71
N THR A 151 9.56 -23.34 18.05
CA THR A 151 9.89 -21.90 17.98
C THR A 151 9.83 -21.41 16.55
N LEU A 152 10.45 -22.12 15.60
CA LEU A 152 10.42 -21.77 14.18
C LEU A 152 8.99 -21.76 13.64
N ILE A 153 8.19 -22.80 13.91
CA ILE A 153 6.77 -22.81 13.52
C ILE A 153 6.02 -21.59 14.06
N SER A 154 6.22 -21.26 15.34
CA SER A 154 5.53 -20.14 15.99
C SER A 154 5.92 -18.79 15.38
N SER A 155 7.20 -18.56 15.13
CA SER A 155 7.68 -17.34 14.46
C SER A 155 7.16 -17.28 13.03
N LEU A 156 7.22 -18.40 12.30
CA LEU A 156 6.73 -18.45 10.92
C LEU A 156 5.25 -18.06 10.81
N GLU A 157 4.40 -18.58 11.70
CA GLU A 157 2.96 -18.28 11.74
C GLU A 157 2.65 -16.86 12.19
N GLN A 158 3.44 -16.31 13.12
CA GLN A 158 3.26 -14.95 13.61
C GLN A 158 3.60 -13.92 12.53
N GLU A 159 4.72 -14.10 11.84
CA GLU A 159 5.21 -13.19 10.79
C GLU A 159 4.41 -13.31 9.49
N LEU A 160 3.80 -14.48 9.20
CA LEU A 160 3.05 -14.73 7.96
C LEU A 160 1.96 -13.68 7.71
N GLY A 161 1.35 -13.15 8.78
CA GLY A 161 0.32 -12.13 8.69
C GLY A 161 0.85 -10.74 8.34
N GLU A 162 2.12 -10.44 8.60
CA GLU A 162 2.72 -9.13 8.38
C GLU A 162 3.25 -8.99 6.93
N LEU A 163 3.60 -10.12 6.31
CA LEU A 163 4.13 -10.19 4.96
C LEU A 163 3.07 -9.82 3.91
N SER A 164 3.49 -9.01 2.94
CA SER A 164 2.67 -8.60 1.78
C SER A 164 3.41 -8.72 0.44
N ASN A 165 4.73 -8.99 0.46
CA ASN A 165 5.52 -9.26 -0.73
C ASN A 165 5.34 -10.73 -1.15
N PRO A 166 4.94 -11.03 -2.41
CA PRO A 166 4.78 -12.39 -2.91
C PRO A 166 5.99 -13.30 -2.69
N ASP A 167 7.21 -12.80 -2.84
CA ASP A 167 8.45 -13.60 -2.71
C ASP A 167 8.65 -14.05 -1.26
N TRP A 168 8.49 -13.13 -0.31
CA TRP A 168 8.62 -13.42 1.11
C TRP A 168 7.50 -14.34 1.60
N VAL A 169 6.26 -14.11 1.16
CA VAL A 169 5.14 -15.01 1.47
C VAL A 169 5.38 -16.40 0.89
N THR A 170 5.97 -16.49 -0.31
CA THR A 170 6.32 -17.79 -0.92
C THR A 170 7.32 -18.54 -0.05
N ASN A 171 8.41 -17.90 0.38
CA ASN A 171 9.41 -18.54 1.24
C ASN A 171 8.79 -18.98 2.58
N GLN A 172 7.95 -18.15 3.18
CA GLN A 172 7.25 -18.46 4.44
C GLN A 172 6.28 -19.64 4.30
N LEU A 173 5.45 -19.65 3.26
CA LEU A 173 4.47 -20.71 3.02
C LEU A 173 5.13 -22.02 2.67
N ILE A 174 6.22 -21.99 1.91
CA ILE A 174 7.02 -23.18 1.61
C ILE A 174 7.67 -23.71 2.89
N ALA A 175 8.26 -22.85 3.71
CA ALA A 175 8.83 -23.23 5.00
C ALA A 175 7.78 -23.96 5.88
N LEU A 176 6.57 -23.41 5.95
CA LEU A 176 5.44 -24.04 6.65
C LEU A 176 5.01 -25.37 6.00
N ALA A 177 4.97 -25.45 4.67
CA ALA A 177 4.63 -26.68 3.94
C ALA A 177 5.63 -27.80 4.24
N LEU A 178 6.92 -27.46 4.23
CA LEU A 178 8.03 -28.36 4.51
C LEU A 178 7.95 -28.92 5.93
N ILE A 179 7.73 -28.05 6.92
CA ILE A 179 7.72 -28.43 8.34
C ILE A 179 6.38 -29.08 8.73
N LYS A 180 5.24 -28.48 8.44
CA LYS A 180 3.93 -28.96 8.94
C LYS A 180 3.28 -30.06 8.10
N ASP A 181 3.79 -30.32 6.90
CA ASP A 181 3.19 -31.27 5.94
C ASP A 181 1.74 -30.92 5.62
N VAL A 182 1.52 -29.66 5.26
CA VAL A 182 0.19 -29.08 4.96
C VAL A 182 0.03 -28.96 3.44
N ASP A 183 -1.17 -29.24 2.95
CA ASP A 183 -1.52 -29.10 1.54
C ASP A 183 -1.73 -27.64 1.12
N LEU A 184 -1.87 -27.39 -0.20
CA LEU A 184 -2.06 -26.03 -0.71
C LEU A 184 -3.29 -25.33 -0.11
N GLU A 185 -4.34 -26.09 0.19
CA GLU A 185 -5.54 -25.53 0.82
C GLU A 185 -5.28 -25.10 2.26
N GLY A 186 -4.61 -25.93 3.06
CA GLY A 186 -4.24 -25.59 4.42
C GLY A 186 -3.26 -24.41 4.49
N LEU A 187 -2.35 -24.28 3.51
CA LEU A 187 -1.46 -23.11 3.38
C LEU A 187 -2.25 -21.83 3.08
N LEU A 188 -3.22 -21.90 2.16
CA LEU A 188 -4.12 -20.78 1.88
C LEU A 188 -4.90 -20.36 3.13
N ASN A 189 -5.46 -21.33 3.86
CA ASN A 189 -6.17 -21.06 5.12
C ASN A 189 -5.24 -20.40 6.15
N SER A 190 -4.01 -20.91 6.29
CA SER A 190 -3.03 -20.37 7.23
C SER A 190 -2.70 -18.91 6.91
N TYR A 191 -2.48 -18.59 5.62
CA TYR A 191 -2.24 -17.21 5.18
C TYR A 191 -3.44 -16.30 5.43
N LEU A 192 -4.64 -16.72 5.03
CA LEU A 192 -5.87 -15.93 5.22
C LEU A 192 -6.14 -15.66 6.70
N THR A 193 -6.00 -16.67 7.57
CA THR A 193 -6.16 -16.51 9.02
C THR A 193 -5.11 -15.57 9.61
N ALA A 194 -3.84 -15.70 9.22
CA ALA A 194 -2.78 -14.82 9.70
C ALA A 194 -3.03 -13.36 9.25
N ARG A 195 -3.39 -13.14 7.98
CA ARG A 195 -3.74 -11.82 7.44
C ARG A 195 -4.96 -11.21 8.10
N LYS A 196 -5.99 -12.01 8.40
CA LYS A 196 -7.17 -11.54 9.15
C LYS A 196 -6.77 -11.02 10.54
N ASN A 197 -5.96 -11.79 11.27
CA ASN A 197 -5.51 -11.40 12.61
C ASN A 197 -4.63 -10.15 12.57
N PHE A 198 -3.75 -10.03 11.58
CA PHE A 198 -2.94 -8.84 11.37
C PHE A 198 -3.80 -7.59 11.10
N ILE A 199 -4.75 -7.69 10.16
CA ILE A 199 -5.67 -6.58 9.85
C ILE A 199 -6.52 -6.23 11.07
N GLY A 200 -6.98 -7.22 11.84
CA GLY A 200 -7.69 -7.00 13.10
C GLY A 200 -6.89 -6.17 14.10
N LYS A 201 -5.60 -6.49 14.32
CA LYS A 201 -4.72 -5.68 15.17
C LYS A 201 -4.53 -4.26 14.63
N GLN A 202 -4.36 -4.10 13.31
CA GLN A 202 -4.23 -2.78 12.69
C GLN A 202 -5.49 -1.92 12.85
N LEU A 203 -6.68 -2.53 12.88
CA LEU A 203 -7.94 -1.83 13.17
C LEU A 203 -7.98 -1.32 14.61
N GLU A 204 -7.48 -2.10 15.58
CA GLU A 204 -7.38 -1.70 16.99
C GLU A 204 -6.33 -0.60 17.22
N GLU A 205 -5.20 -0.68 16.52
CA GLU A 205 -4.07 0.26 16.62
C GLU A 205 -4.28 1.59 15.87
N SER A 206 -5.51 1.89 15.44
CA SER A 206 -5.89 3.15 14.75
C SER A 206 -5.27 3.36 13.36
N SER A 207 -5.12 2.30 12.57
CA SER A 207 -4.74 2.46 11.15
C SER A 207 -5.83 3.16 10.33
N SER A 208 -5.44 3.85 9.25
CA SER A 208 -6.39 4.52 8.37
C SER A 208 -7.20 3.48 7.56
N LEU A 209 -8.47 3.80 7.26
CA LEU A 209 -9.32 2.94 6.42
C LEU A 209 -8.69 2.66 5.05
N LEU A 210 -7.93 3.62 4.52
CA LEU A 210 -7.17 3.46 3.28
C LEU A 210 -6.04 2.41 3.43
N SER A 211 -5.35 2.39 4.58
CA SER A 211 -4.34 1.37 4.88
C SER A 211 -4.96 -0.02 4.94
N ILE A 212 -6.14 -0.15 5.58
CA ILE A 212 -6.88 -1.41 5.66
C ILE A 212 -7.28 -1.91 4.26
N LEU A 213 -7.82 -1.03 3.41
CA LEU A 213 -8.15 -1.37 2.02
C LEU A 213 -6.91 -1.78 1.23
N ASN A 214 -5.77 -1.13 1.44
CA ASN A 214 -4.50 -1.51 0.81
C ASN A 214 -4.01 -2.89 1.30
N HIS A 215 -4.18 -3.22 2.58
CA HIS A 215 -3.86 -4.55 3.10
C HIS A 215 -4.78 -5.64 2.56
N LEU A 216 -6.08 -5.34 2.35
CA LEU A 216 -7.00 -6.25 1.66
C LEU A 216 -6.55 -6.49 0.22
N LYS A 217 -6.26 -5.40 -0.51
CA LYS A 217 -5.76 -5.45 -1.90
C LYS A 217 -4.48 -6.25 -2.03
N SER A 218 -3.47 -5.97 -1.18
CA SER A 218 -2.18 -6.67 -1.21
C SER A 218 -2.35 -8.16 -0.91
N THR A 219 -3.23 -8.51 0.03
CA THR A 219 -3.51 -9.91 0.37
C THR A 219 -4.10 -10.65 -0.82
N LEU A 220 -5.12 -10.06 -1.46
CA LEU A 220 -5.77 -10.65 -2.63
C LEU A 220 -4.82 -10.75 -3.84
N ALA A 221 -3.92 -9.76 -4.02
CA ALA A 221 -2.92 -9.79 -5.08
C ALA A 221 -1.92 -10.93 -4.89
N VAL A 222 -1.43 -11.13 -3.67
CA VAL A 222 -0.56 -12.27 -3.32
C VAL A 222 -1.29 -13.58 -3.56
N ILE A 223 -2.56 -13.69 -3.20
CA ILE A 223 -3.32 -14.94 -3.42
C ILE A 223 -3.49 -15.22 -4.91
N ASP A 224 -3.82 -14.19 -5.70
CA ASP A 224 -3.98 -14.32 -7.14
C ASP A 224 -2.67 -14.80 -7.80
N GLN A 225 -1.54 -14.21 -7.41
CA GLN A 225 -0.23 -14.63 -7.89
C GLN A 225 0.15 -16.05 -7.44
N LEU A 226 0.09 -16.34 -6.15
CA LEU A 226 0.63 -17.59 -5.60
C LEU A 226 -0.27 -18.80 -5.84
N PHE A 227 -1.58 -18.63 -5.72
CA PHE A 227 -2.54 -19.74 -5.78
C PHE A 227 -3.29 -19.79 -7.11
N THR A 228 -3.79 -18.66 -7.63
CA THR A 228 -4.55 -18.66 -8.90
C THR A 228 -3.64 -18.89 -10.10
N HIS A 229 -2.50 -18.20 -10.20
CA HIS A 229 -1.51 -18.44 -11.26
C HIS A 229 -0.62 -19.66 -11.01
N GLY A 230 -0.73 -20.26 -9.81
CA GLY A 230 -0.04 -21.50 -9.44
C GLY A 230 1.46 -21.34 -9.19
N GLU A 231 1.96 -20.13 -8.92
CA GLU A 231 3.38 -19.89 -8.66
C GLU A 231 3.88 -20.65 -7.43
N LEU A 232 3.09 -20.73 -6.36
CA LEU A 232 3.49 -21.48 -5.16
C LEU A 232 3.69 -22.97 -5.47
N SER A 233 2.81 -23.55 -6.28
CA SER A 233 2.94 -24.95 -6.71
C SER A 233 4.21 -25.17 -7.52
N ARG A 234 4.57 -24.23 -8.42
CA ARG A 234 5.83 -24.29 -9.18
C ARG A 234 7.05 -24.20 -8.28
N HIS A 235 7.05 -23.31 -7.28
CA HIS A 235 8.16 -23.20 -6.33
C HIS A 235 8.31 -24.47 -5.48
N ILE A 236 7.20 -25.04 -4.97
CA ILE A 236 7.22 -26.34 -4.26
C ILE A 236 7.78 -27.46 -5.16
N GLN A 237 7.40 -27.47 -6.45
CA GLN A 237 7.95 -28.41 -7.42
C GLN A 237 9.44 -28.18 -7.69
N ALA A 238 9.91 -26.93 -7.68
CA ALA A 238 11.32 -26.59 -7.86
C ALA A 238 12.20 -27.10 -6.71
N LEU A 239 11.72 -27.03 -5.45
CA LEU A 239 12.41 -27.64 -4.29
C LEU A 239 12.60 -29.15 -4.45
N SER A 240 11.67 -29.77 -5.16
CA SER A 240 11.66 -31.21 -5.41
C SER A 240 12.63 -31.60 -6.54
N SER A 241 13.27 -30.63 -7.20
CA SER A 241 14.26 -30.93 -8.24
C SER A 241 15.54 -31.52 -7.65
N SER A 242 16.21 -32.38 -8.42
CA SER A 242 17.49 -32.99 -8.01
C SER A 242 18.54 -31.91 -7.82
N GLY A 243 19.21 -31.92 -6.67
CA GLY A 243 20.25 -30.93 -6.36
C GLY A 243 19.76 -29.52 -5.98
N TYR A 244 18.45 -29.30 -5.81
CA TYR A 244 17.99 -28.05 -5.19
C TYR A 244 18.57 -27.90 -3.78
N ARG A 245 19.08 -26.70 -3.48
CA ARG A 245 19.47 -26.27 -2.14
C ARG A 245 19.43 -24.73 -2.05
N PRO A 246 19.13 -24.16 -0.88
CA PRO A 246 19.25 -22.72 -0.69
C PRO A 246 20.70 -22.23 -0.81
N ALA A 247 20.91 -20.98 -1.23
CA ALA A 247 22.23 -20.42 -1.51
C ALA A 247 23.19 -20.44 -0.30
N LEU A 248 22.66 -20.31 0.92
CA LEU A 248 23.45 -20.39 2.16
C LEU A 248 24.11 -21.77 2.37
N PHE A 249 23.63 -22.81 1.68
CA PHE A 249 24.26 -24.12 1.72
C PHE A 249 25.45 -24.23 0.79
N ASP A 250 25.61 -23.33 -0.19
CA ASP A 250 26.78 -23.30 -1.06
C ASP A 250 28.04 -22.94 -0.26
N SER A 251 27.98 -21.88 0.56
CA SER A 251 29.10 -21.48 1.44
C SER A 251 29.44 -22.58 2.45
N LEU A 252 28.43 -23.24 3.03
CA LEU A 252 28.64 -24.33 3.98
C LEU A 252 29.32 -25.56 3.36
N ILE A 253 29.07 -25.84 2.08
CA ILE A 253 29.55 -27.05 1.39
C ILE A 253 30.87 -26.82 0.65
N CYS A 254 31.06 -25.65 0.02
CA CYS A 254 32.21 -25.35 -0.82
C CYS A 254 33.52 -25.19 -0.05
N ASP A 255 33.49 -24.73 1.20
CA ASP A 255 34.69 -24.47 2.00
C ASP A 255 35.21 -25.70 2.77
N GLN A 256 34.75 -26.90 2.43
CA GLN A 256 34.93 -28.10 3.27
C GLN A 256 35.59 -29.27 2.54
N ALA A 257 36.07 -30.24 3.33
CA ALA A 257 36.62 -31.48 2.81
C ALA A 257 35.62 -32.21 1.90
N SER A 258 36.11 -32.84 0.83
CA SER A 258 35.27 -33.53 -0.17
C SER A 258 34.39 -34.63 0.45
N SER A 259 34.84 -35.25 1.54
CA SER A 259 34.06 -36.23 2.31
C SER A 259 32.84 -35.63 3.01
N PHE A 260 32.94 -34.40 3.53
CA PHE A 260 31.82 -33.66 4.12
C PHE A 260 30.82 -33.25 3.04
N SER A 261 31.34 -32.66 1.96
CA SER A 261 30.53 -32.22 0.80
C SER A 261 29.72 -33.38 0.21
N SER A 262 30.35 -34.55 0.02
CA SER A 262 29.67 -35.75 -0.48
C SER A 262 28.55 -36.24 0.45
N VAL A 263 28.72 -36.14 1.78
CA VAL A 263 27.68 -36.52 2.74
C VAL A 263 26.51 -35.54 2.68
N MET A 264 26.79 -34.24 2.69
CA MET A 264 25.78 -33.20 2.63
C MET A 264 24.93 -33.27 1.35
N VAL A 265 25.58 -33.44 0.18
CA VAL A 265 24.87 -33.61 -1.10
C VAL A 265 23.98 -34.85 -1.08
N GLY A 266 24.46 -35.96 -0.49
CA GLY A 266 23.66 -37.18 -0.35
C GLY A 266 22.42 -37.00 0.53
N GLU A 267 22.55 -36.29 1.66
CA GLU A 267 21.43 -36.01 2.57
C GLU A 267 20.43 -35.00 1.98
N ILE A 268 20.90 -33.99 1.25
CA ILE A 268 20.06 -33.05 0.51
C ILE A 268 19.24 -33.79 -0.55
N GLU A 269 19.85 -34.69 -1.32
CA GLU A 269 19.12 -35.43 -2.35
C GLU A 269 18.07 -36.38 -1.75
N LYS A 270 18.34 -36.98 -0.57
CA LYS A 270 17.33 -37.74 0.19
C LYS A 270 16.15 -36.86 0.59
N LEU A 271 16.40 -35.64 1.05
CA LEU A 271 15.35 -34.67 1.40
C LEU A 271 14.55 -34.26 0.17
N ASN A 272 15.19 -33.89 -0.94
CA ASN A 272 14.50 -33.49 -2.17
C ASN A 272 13.68 -34.66 -2.75
N ARG A 273 14.16 -35.90 -2.61
CA ARG A 273 13.40 -37.10 -3.00
C ARG A 273 12.14 -37.30 -2.16
N SER A 274 12.20 -37.11 -0.84
CA SER A 274 11.00 -37.23 -0.01
C SER A 274 9.96 -36.15 -0.34
N GLN A 275 10.41 -34.96 -0.77
CA GLN A 275 9.50 -33.93 -1.28
C GLN A 275 8.89 -34.29 -2.64
N ARG A 276 9.63 -34.91 -3.57
CA ARG A 276 9.07 -35.39 -4.86
C ARG A 276 7.93 -36.38 -4.71
N GLU A 277 8.01 -37.22 -3.69
CA GLU A 277 7.00 -38.25 -3.44
C GLU A 277 5.69 -37.65 -2.87
N ARG A 278 5.73 -36.41 -2.36
CA ARG A 278 4.54 -35.65 -1.94
C ARG A 278 3.80 -35.11 -3.17
N LYS A 279 2.66 -35.71 -3.49
CA LYS A 279 1.75 -35.18 -4.51
C LYS A 279 1.05 -33.93 -3.98
N SER A 280 1.36 -32.76 -4.54
CA SER A 280 0.57 -31.55 -4.33
C SER A 280 -0.68 -31.63 -5.20
N SER A 281 -1.87 -31.68 -4.58
CA SER A 281 -3.15 -31.57 -5.28
C SER A 281 -3.34 -30.14 -5.79
N GLN A 282 -3.77 -29.99 -7.04
CA GLN A 282 -4.12 -28.67 -7.56
C GLN A 282 -5.37 -28.14 -6.87
N LEU A 283 -5.32 -26.88 -6.45
CA LEU A 283 -6.45 -26.19 -5.86
C LEU A 283 -7.29 -25.57 -6.99
N LEU A 284 -8.59 -25.86 -7.02
CA LEU A 284 -9.50 -25.31 -8.02
C LEU A 284 -9.69 -23.80 -7.78
N THR A 285 -9.65 -23.00 -8.84
CA THR A 285 -9.85 -21.54 -8.78
C THR A 285 -11.16 -21.16 -8.10
N GLN A 286 -12.24 -21.92 -8.32
CA GLN A 286 -13.52 -21.70 -7.65
C GLN A 286 -13.38 -21.77 -6.12
N LYS A 287 -12.66 -22.78 -5.62
CA LYS A 287 -12.44 -22.97 -4.18
C LYS A 287 -11.57 -21.86 -3.56
N ILE A 288 -10.60 -21.34 -4.33
CA ILE A 288 -9.80 -20.17 -3.94
C ILE A 288 -10.72 -18.95 -3.79
N ASN A 289 -11.56 -18.70 -4.79
CA ASN A 289 -12.49 -17.57 -4.79
C ASN A 289 -13.47 -17.66 -3.63
N ASP A 290 -14.08 -18.82 -3.38
CA ASP A 290 -15.02 -19.03 -2.26
C ASP A 290 -14.38 -18.70 -0.90
N LYS A 291 -13.12 -19.13 -0.69
CA LYS A 291 -12.37 -18.83 0.53
C LYS A 291 -12.01 -17.35 0.64
N CYS A 292 -11.66 -16.70 -0.46
CA CYS A 292 -11.35 -15.27 -0.46
C CYS A 292 -12.59 -14.42 -0.18
N ILE A 293 -13.76 -14.78 -0.75
CA ILE A 293 -15.03 -14.12 -0.47
C ILE A 293 -15.38 -14.25 1.02
N SER A 294 -15.36 -15.47 1.54
CA SER A 294 -15.61 -15.71 2.97
C SER A 294 -14.64 -14.96 3.89
N TRP A 295 -13.36 -14.87 3.49
CA TRP A 295 -12.36 -14.12 4.23
C TRP A 295 -12.64 -12.61 4.19
N VAL A 296 -12.92 -12.05 3.01
CA VAL A 296 -13.25 -10.64 2.85
C VAL A 296 -14.48 -10.26 3.68
N ASP A 297 -15.55 -11.07 3.62
CA ASP A 297 -16.75 -10.83 4.41
C ASP A 297 -16.43 -10.84 5.90
N SER A 298 -15.60 -11.77 6.34
CA SER A 298 -15.17 -11.84 7.73
C SER A 298 -14.29 -10.65 8.15
N VAL A 299 -13.44 -10.12 7.28
CA VAL A 299 -12.62 -8.93 7.61
C VAL A 299 -13.47 -7.67 7.60
N CYS A 300 -14.38 -7.53 6.63
CA CYS A 300 -15.32 -6.41 6.58
C CYS A 300 -16.19 -6.37 7.85
N ALA A 301 -16.71 -7.51 8.30
CA ALA A 301 -17.47 -7.62 9.54
C ALA A 301 -16.70 -7.16 10.78
N LEU A 302 -15.39 -7.44 10.86
CA LEU A 302 -14.54 -6.94 11.94
C LEU A 302 -14.32 -5.42 11.86
N SER A 303 -14.36 -4.84 10.66
CA SER A 303 -14.08 -3.43 10.45
C SER A 303 -15.29 -2.50 10.64
N HIS A 304 -16.53 -3.02 10.66
CA HIS A 304 -17.74 -2.17 10.63
C HIS A 304 -17.83 -1.16 11.78
N GLU A 305 -17.50 -1.57 13.01
CA GLU A 305 -17.51 -0.67 14.16
C GLU A 305 -16.48 0.45 13.99
N THR A 306 -15.24 0.09 13.65
CA THR A 306 -14.16 1.05 13.39
C THR A 306 -14.48 1.98 12.23
N VAL A 307 -15.05 1.47 11.13
CA VAL A 307 -15.48 2.26 9.98
C VAL A 307 -16.54 3.28 10.40
N SER A 308 -17.55 2.86 11.17
CA SER A 308 -18.60 3.75 11.67
C SER A 308 -18.02 4.86 12.55
N VAL A 309 -17.12 4.52 13.47
CA VAL A 309 -16.43 5.48 14.35
C VAL A 309 -15.58 6.47 13.54
N ILE A 310 -14.76 5.98 12.60
CA ILE A 310 -13.91 6.84 11.76
C ILE A 310 -14.75 7.77 10.90
N CYS A 311 -15.80 7.27 10.25
CA CYS A 311 -16.74 8.08 9.50
C CYS A 311 -17.41 9.15 10.37
N GLY A 312 -17.65 8.84 11.65
CA GLY A 312 -18.17 9.78 12.65
C GLY A 312 -17.34 11.05 12.81
N PHE A 313 -16.02 10.99 12.62
CA PHE A 313 -15.10 12.13 12.79
C PHE A 313 -15.11 13.13 11.64
N TYR A 314 -15.69 12.82 10.49
CA TYR A 314 -15.77 13.79 9.40
C TYR A 314 -16.64 14.98 9.81
N GLU A 315 -16.10 16.19 9.68
CA GLU A 315 -16.84 17.42 10.00
C GLU A 315 -17.33 18.14 8.77
N LYS A 316 -16.69 17.95 7.60
CA LYS A 316 -17.05 18.61 6.35
C LYS A 316 -17.40 17.60 5.27
N SER A 317 -18.33 17.98 4.40
CA SER A 317 -18.73 17.18 3.24
C SER A 317 -17.59 17.03 2.21
N GLU A 318 -16.70 18.02 2.11
CA GLU A 318 -15.51 17.98 1.25
C GLU A 318 -14.54 16.85 1.65
N ASP A 319 -14.27 16.67 2.94
CA ASP A 319 -13.36 15.64 3.46
C ASP A 319 -13.84 14.23 3.05
N ILE A 320 -15.15 13.98 3.09
CA ILE A 320 -15.75 12.71 2.65
C ILE A 320 -15.56 12.52 1.15
N ILE A 321 -15.73 13.58 0.34
CA ILE A 321 -15.55 13.52 -1.11
C ILE A 321 -14.09 13.24 -1.47
N GLU A 322 -13.13 13.91 -0.81
CA GLU A 322 -11.70 13.67 -0.99
C GLU A 322 -11.33 12.23 -0.63
N PHE A 323 -11.86 11.73 0.49
CA PHE A 323 -11.68 10.34 0.90
C PHE A 323 -12.23 9.35 -0.12
N LEU A 324 -13.44 9.57 -0.65
CA LEU A 324 -14.03 8.74 -1.70
C LEU A 324 -13.20 8.74 -2.98
N GLN A 325 -12.61 9.88 -3.35
CA GLN A 325 -11.71 9.98 -4.49
C GLN A 325 -10.45 9.13 -4.27
N ALA A 326 -9.86 9.19 -3.07
CA ALA A 326 -8.71 8.36 -2.70
C ALA A 326 -9.05 6.86 -2.66
N ILE A 327 -10.27 6.49 -2.25
CA ILE A 327 -10.73 5.09 -2.33
C ILE A 327 -10.89 4.66 -3.80
N SER A 328 -11.45 5.53 -4.63
CA SER A 328 -11.67 5.24 -6.05
C SER A 328 -10.36 4.96 -6.79
N THR A 329 -9.28 5.65 -6.46
CA THR A 329 -7.95 5.35 -7.03
C THR A 329 -7.45 3.98 -6.62
N VAL A 330 -7.56 3.61 -5.33
CA VAL A 330 -7.17 2.28 -4.83
C VAL A 330 -7.91 1.16 -5.55
N PHE A 331 -9.21 1.34 -5.80
CA PHE A 331 -10.03 0.36 -6.52
C PHE A 331 -9.74 0.28 -8.02
N ARG A 332 -9.34 1.38 -8.68
CA ARG A 332 -9.08 1.40 -10.12
C ARG A 332 -7.76 0.74 -10.51
N GLU A 333 -6.75 0.83 -9.67
CA GLU A 333 -5.41 0.32 -10.00
C GLU A 333 -5.28 -1.18 -9.70
N ASN A 334 -5.16 -2.03 -10.73
CA ASN A 334 -4.74 -3.44 -10.59
C ASN A 334 -5.49 -4.24 -9.51
N TRP A 335 -6.81 -4.08 -9.42
CA TRP A 335 -7.59 -4.84 -8.45
C TRP A 335 -7.66 -6.33 -8.83
N PRO A 336 -7.39 -7.26 -7.90
CA PRO A 336 -7.43 -8.70 -8.17
C PRO A 336 -8.83 -9.17 -8.62
N ARG A 337 -8.89 -10.11 -9.57
CA ARG A 337 -10.17 -10.57 -10.19
C ARG A 337 -11.06 -11.43 -9.28
N VAL A 338 -10.69 -11.57 -8.01
CA VAL A 338 -11.35 -12.47 -7.06
C VAL A 338 -12.69 -11.90 -6.59
N ILE A 339 -12.77 -10.58 -6.39
CA ILE A 339 -13.96 -9.86 -5.91
C ILE A 339 -14.12 -8.55 -6.69
N THR A 340 -15.36 -8.19 -7.02
CA THR A 340 -15.69 -6.91 -7.65
C THR A 340 -15.56 -5.75 -6.66
N ASN A 341 -14.99 -4.64 -7.13
CA ASN A 341 -14.81 -3.42 -6.33
C ASN A 341 -16.10 -2.92 -5.67
N SER A 342 -17.22 -3.01 -6.40
CA SER A 342 -18.53 -2.59 -5.91
C SER A 342 -19.00 -3.41 -4.72
N THR A 343 -18.79 -4.74 -4.75
CA THR A 343 -19.21 -5.63 -3.68
C THR A 343 -18.33 -5.46 -2.45
N LEU A 344 -17.02 -5.27 -2.63
CA LEU A 344 -16.15 -4.95 -1.50
C LEU A 344 -16.52 -3.62 -0.86
N TYR A 345 -16.74 -2.58 -1.67
CA TYR A 345 -17.13 -1.27 -1.17
C TYR A 345 -18.41 -1.35 -0.32
N GLN A 346 -19.43 -2.04 -0.83
CA GLN A 346 -20.70 -2.25 -0.12
C GLN A 346 -20.51 -3.04 1.17
N ASN A 347 -19.70 -4.10 1.14
CA ASN A 347 -19.45 -4.92 2.33
C ASN A 347 -18.63 -4.18 3.38
N PHE A 348 -17.69 -3.32 2.97
CA PHE A 348 -16.78 -2.62 3.88
C PHE A 348 -17.41 -1.36 4.49
N PHE A 349 -18.02 -0.49 3.68
CA PHE A 349 -18.58 0.79 4.13
C PHE A 349 -20.06 0.73 4.48
N GLN A 350 -20.81 -0.24 3.96
CA GLN A 350 -22.26 -0.32 4.06
C GLN A 350 -22.91 1.04 3.73
N THR A 351 -23.71 1.59 4.65
CA THR A 351 -24.34 2.92 4.54
C THR A 351 -23.64 3.97 5.40
N ALA A 352 -22.50 3.67 6.05
CA ALA A 352 -21.88 4.55 7.04
C ALA A 352 -21.46 5.90 6.45
N LEU A 353 -20.78 5.91 5.30
CA LEU A 353 -20.36 7.14 4.61
C LEU A 353 -21.56 7.94 4.10
N LEU A 354 -22.55 7.26 3.50
CA LEU A 354 -23.75 7.89 2.98
C LEU A 354 -24.56 8.57 4.11
N ASN A 355 -24.81 7.85 5.20
CA ASN A 355 -25.56 8.36 6.36
C ASN A 355 -24.83 9.57 6.98
N LYS A 356 -23.51 9.49 7.10
CA LYS A 356 -22.71 10.61 7.61
C LYS A 356 -22.78 11.82 6.68
N PHE A 357 -22.67 11.61 5.37
CA PHE A 357 -22.76 12.68 4.38
C PHE A 357 -24.14 13.35 4.40
N GLN A 358 -25.21 12.56 4.48
CA GLN A 358 -26.58 13.07 4.65
C GLN A 358 -26.72 13.91 5.93
N ALA A 359 -26.20 13.43 7.06
CA ALA A 359 -26.23 14.18 8.32
C ALA A 359 -25.46 15.51 8.24
N LEU A 360 -24.30 15.54 7.57
CA LEU A 360 -23.54 16.77 7.34
C LEU A 360 -24.31 17.74 6.43
N MET A 361 -24.93 17.23 5.38
CA MET A 361 -25.77 18.02 4.47
C MET A 361 -26.96 18.66 5.21
N GLU A 362 -27.69 17.90 6.03
CA GLU A 362 -28.81 18.40 6.83
C GLU A 362 -28.37 19.46 7.83
N ARG A 363 -27.22 19.25 8.48
CA ARG A 363 -26.59 20.23 9.38
C ARG A 363 -26.21 21.51 8.65
N ASP A 364 -25.55 21.39 7.50
CA ASP A 364 -25.09 22.55 6.71
C ASP A 364 -26.30 23.36 6.18
N LEU A 365 -27.36 22.67 5.74
CA LEU A 365 -28.63 23.29 5.38
C LEU A 365 -29.28 24.03 6.57
N SER A 366 -29.28 23.42 7.75
CA SER A 366 -29.80 24.04 8.98
C SER A 366 -28.96 25.26 9.40
N ASN A 367 -27.64 25.20 9.25
CA ASN A 367 -26.75 26.33 9.52
C ASN A 367 -27.02 27.50 8.58
N LEU A 368 -27.22 27.24 7.28
CA LEU A 368 -27.60 28.26 6.31
C LEU A 368 -28.94 28.92 6.65
N GLU A 369 -29.93 28.14 7.10
CA GLU A 369 -31.20 28.65 7.59
C GLU A 369 -30.98 29.60 8.78
N GLN A 370 -30.21 29.19 9.80
CA GLN A 370 -29.95 30.01 10.97
C GLN A 370 -29.16 31.29 10.65
N GLU A 371 -28.13 31.20 9.80
CA GLU A 371 -27.39 32.37 9.33
C GLU A 371 -28.28 33.36 8.58
N PHE A 372 -29.20 32.84 7.76
CA PHE A 372 -30.16 33.65 7.03
C PHE A 372 -31.15 34.35 7.98
N LEU A 373 -31.75 33.62 8.93
CA LEU A 373 -32.65 34.20 9.94
C LEU A 373 -31.96 35.25 10.81
N ASN A 374 -30.71 35.01 11.21
CA ASN A 374 -29.90 35.99 11.94
C ASN A 374 -29.65 37.25 11.10
N LYS A 375 -29.31 37.11 9.81
CA LYS A 375 -29.15 38.25 8.90
C LYS A 375 -30.45 39.03 8.71
N LEU A 376 -31.60 38.34 8.60
CA LEU A 376 -32.91 38.98 8.48
C LEU A 376 -33.20 39.93 9.65
N SER A 377 -32.78 39.57 10.87
CA SER A 377 -32.97 40.42 12.06
C SER A 377 -32.14 41.72 12.04
N LEU A 378 -31.10 41.80 11.21
CA LEU A 378 -30.17 42.92 11.15
C LEU A 378 -30.44 43.89 9.99
N ILE A 379 -31.27 43.49 9.02
CA ILE A 379 -31.53 44.26 7.79
C ILE A 379 -32.93 44.86 7.78
N SER A 380 -33.08 46.01 7.14
CA SER A 380 -34.40 46.54 6.82
C SER A 380 -35.03 45.77 5.66
N LEU A 381 -36.19 45.17 5.92
CA LEU A 381 -36.99 44.47 4.92
C LEU A 381 -37.81 45.44 4.06
N ALA A 382 -37.86 46.72 4.41
CA ALA A 382 -38.57 47.73 3.64
C ALA A 382 -37.69 48.26 2.50
N PRO A 383 -38.21 48.36 1.26
CA PRO A 383 -37.52 49.04 0.18
C PRO A 383 -37.40 50.54 0.49
N HIS A 384 -36.41 51.20 -0.12
CA HIS A 384 -36.28 52.66 0.00
C HIS A 384 -37.53 53.40 -0.52
N PRO A 385 -37.84 54.60 -0.04
CA PRO A 385 -38.97 55.37 -0.53
C PRO A 385 -38.86 55.63 -2.04
N LEU A 386 -39.94 55.34 -2.78
CA LEU A 386 -40.03 55.44 -4.26
C LEU A 386 -39.66 56.81 -4.86
N PHE A 387 -39.58 57.87 -4.05
CA PHE A 387 -39.44 59.25 -4.52
C PHE A 387 -38.43 60.09 -3.74
N GLU A 388 -37.32 59.50 -3.27
CA GLU A 388 -36.16 60.32 -2.89
C GLU A 388 -35.42 60.82 -4.14
N LYS A 389 -35.04 62.11 -4.12
CA LYS A 389 -34.62 62.90 -5.29
C LYS A 389 -33.55 62.21 -6.16
N ARG A 390 -33.88 62.03 -7.44
CA ARG A 390 -32.99 61.77 -8.61
C ARG A 390 -32.12 60.50 -8.55
N ALA A 391 -32.73 59.33 -8.63
CA ALA A 391 -32.05 58.15 -9.18
C ALA A 391 -32.26 58.10 -10.70
N GLY A 392 -31.17 58.08 -11.48
CA GLY A 392 -31.20 58.13 -12.96
C GLY A 392 -31.68 56.86 -13.67
N LYS A 393 -31.97 55.78 -12.93
CA LYS A 393 -32.53 54.51 -13.42
C LYS A 393 -33.52 53.96 -12.39
N PHE A 394 -34.68 53.48 -12.86
CA PHE A 394 -35.66 52.77 -12.03
C PHE A 394 -35.04 51.44 -11.58
N ASP A 395 -34.98 51.21 -10.27
CA ASP A 395 -34.52 49.94 -9.70
C ASP A 395 -35.63 48.90 -9.83
N SER A 396 -35.34 47.79 -10.52
CA SER A 396 -36.30 46.70 -10.70
C SER A 396 -36.76 46.08 -9.38
N LEU A 397 -35.94 46.13 -8.32
CA LEU A 397 -36.29 45.63 -7.00
C LEU A 397 -37.30 46.56 -6.28
N LEU A 398 -37.16 47.87 -6.47
CA LEU A 398 -38.10 48.87 -5.96
C LEU A 398 -39.50 48.71 -6.56
N GLY A 399 -39.59 48.36 -7.85
CA GLY A 399 -40.87 48.10 -8.53
C GLY A 399 -41.62 46.86 -8.03
N VAL A 400 -40.90 45.92 -7.41
CA VAL A 400 -41.44 44.67 -6.84
C VAL A 400 -41.67 44.78 -5.32
N GLY A 401 -41.09 45.80 -4.68
CA GLY A 401 -41.20 46.02 -3.24
C GLY A 401 -40.18 45.25 -2.39
N ILE A 402 -39.06 44.83 -2.99
CA ILE A 402 -37.97 44.09 -2.31
C ILE A 402 -36.85 45.06 -1.96
N SER A 403 -36.34 45.01 -0.73
CA SER A 403 -35.16 45.79 -0.33
C SER A 403 -33.88 45.14 -0.87
N ARG A 404 -32.85 45.95 -1.18
CA ARG A 404 -31.57 45.44 -1.66
C ARG A 404 -30.89 44.51 -0.66
N GLY A 405 -30.97 44.83 0.64
CA GLY A 405 -30.44 43.98 1.69
C GLY A 405 -31.15 42.62 1.78
N LEU A 406 -32.47 42.57 1.56
CA LEU A 406 -33.22 41.31 1.52
C LEU A 406 -32.84 40.49 0.29
N TYR A 407 -32.72 41.13 -0.87
CA TYR A 407 -32.26 40.47 -2.09
C TYR A 407 -30.86 39.87 -1.91
N ASP A 408 -29.91 40.66 -1.40
CA ASP A 408 -28.53 40.21 -1.15
C ASP A 408 -28.49 39.06 -0.13
N ALA A 409 -29.31 39.10 0.92
CA ALA A 409 -29.41 38.00 1.89
C ALA A 409 -29.94 36.70 1.27
N VAL A 410 -30.96 36.78 0.41
CA VAL A 410 -31.51 35.61 -0.31
C VAL A 410 -30.50 35.06 -1.30
N THR A 411 -29.76 35.92 -2.00
CA THR A 411 -28.68 35.50 -2.90
C THR A 411 -27.60 34.72 -2.16
N VAL A 412 -27.12 35.21 -1.02
CA VAL A 412 -26.10 34.50 -0.21
C VAL A 412 -26.60 33.14 0.30
N LEU A 413 -27.88 33.04 0.69
CA LEU A 413 -28.49 31.75 1.05
C LEU A 413 -28.43 30.77 -0.13
N PHE A 414 -28.83 31.20 -1.32
CA PHE A 414 -28.84 30.35 -2.51
C PHE A 414 -27.43 29.98 -3.02
N GLU A 415 -26.45 30.87 -2.87
CA GLU A 415 -25.04 30.55 -3.10
C GLU A 415 -24.57 29.40 -2.19
N GLY A 416 -24.92 29.45 -0.89
CA GLY A 416 -24.64 28.36 0.05
C GLY A 416 -25.32 27.04 -0.32
N VAL A 417 -26.61 27.09 -0.68
CA VAL A 417 -27.39 25.92 -1.14
C VAL A 417 -26.76 25.31 -2.40
N GLN A 418 -26.24 26.15 -3.31
CA GLN A 418 -25.56 25.68 -4.51
C GLN A 418 -24.24 24.95 -4.21
N VAL A 419 -23.49 25.39 -3.19
CA VAL A 419 -22.28 24.69 -2.72
C VAL A 419 -22.63 23.30 -2.20
N ILE A 420 -23.65 23.17 -1.35
CA ILE A 420 -24.10 21.87 -0.82
C ILE A 420 -24.53 20.94 -1.97
N ARG A 421 -25.32 21.46 -2.92
CA ARG A 421 -25.72 20.70 -4.12
C ARG A 421 -24.53 20.23 -4.97
N LYS A 422 -23.50 21.07 -5.09
CA LYS A 422 -22.26 20.71 -5.78
C LYS A 422 -21.59 19.54 -5.08
N HIS A 423 -21.54 19.53 -3.75
CA HIS A 423 -21.01 18.41 -2.97
C HIS A 423 -21.84 17.14 -3.18
N CYS A 424 -23.18 17.20 -3.14
CA CYS A 424 -24.03 16.05 -3.48
C CYS A 424 -23.72 15.49 -4.88
N SER A 425 -23.55 16.38 -5.87
CA SER A 425 -23.23 16.00 -7.24
C SER A 425 -21.81 15.43 -7.41
N GLN A 426 -20.86 15.85 -6.57
CA GLN A 426 -19.51 15.28 -6.52
C GLN A 426 -19.53 13.91 -5.85
N TYR A 427 -20.28 13.74 -4.76
CA TYR A 427 -20.47 12.46 -4.09
C TYR A 427 -21.04 11.42 -5.08
N GLU A 428 -22.13 11.74 -5.78
CA GLU A 428 -22.74 10.81 -6.76
C GLU A 428 -21.80 10.37 -7.90
N LYS A 429 -20.82 11.21 -8.27
CA LYS A 429 -19.86 10.87 -9.32
C LYS A 429 -18.81 9.86 -8.86
N VAL A 430 -18.55 9.79 -7.56
CA VAL A 430 -17.42 9.03 -6.99
C VAL A 430 -17.90 7.87 -6.12
N GLY A 431 -19.07 8.02 -5.48
CA GLY A 431 -19.72 7.00 -4.68
C GLY A 431 -20.03 5.74 -5.48
N LEU A 432 -19.99 4.60 -4.79
CA LEU A 432 -20.22 3.27 -5.35
C LEU A 432 -21.47 2.60 -4.74
N GLU A 433 -22.23 3.34 -3.92
CA GLU A 433 -23.47 2.92 -3.30
C GLU A 433 -24.60 2.77 -4.33
N ALA A 434 -25.50 1.81 -4.11
CA ALA A 434 -26.68 1.62 -4.96
C ALA A 434 -27.75 2.70 -4.74
N GLU A 435 -27.80 3.31 -3.55
CA GLU A 435 -28.86 4.24 -3.13
C GLU A 435 -28.55 5.72 -3.42
N LEU A 436 -27.59 6.03 -4.28
CA LEU A 436 -27.17 7.40 -4.60
C LEU A 436 -28.32 8.31 -5.08
N VAL A 437 -29.34 7.74 -5.73
CA VAL A 437 -30.54 8.47 -6.19
C VAL A 437 -31.27 9.16 -5.04
N SER A 438 -31.25 8.57 -3.84
CA SER A 438 -31.92 9.11 -2.64
C SER A 438 -31.23 10.37 -2.08
N LEU A 439 -29.94 10.58 -2.39
CA LEU A 439 -29.17 11.69 -1.82
C LEU A 439 -29.67 13.04 -2.34
N LYS A 440 -29.88 13.14 -3.66
CA LYS A 440 -30.45 14.33 -4.29
C LYS A 440 -31.88 14.58 -3.85
N GLU A 441 -32.67 13.53 -3.66
CA GLU A 441 -34.04 13.64 -3.18
C GLU A 441 -34.09 14.19 -1.75
N SER A 442 -33.27 13.64 -0.85
CA SER A 442 -33.11 14.11 0.53
C SER A 442 -32.66 15.58 0.59
N PHE A 443 -31.68 15.98 -0.23
CA PHE A 443 -31.27 17.38 -0.36
C PHE A 443 -32.44 18.29 -0.77
N ALA A 444 -33.17 17.90 -1.83
CA ALA A 444 -34.28 18.70 -2.35
C ALA A 444 -35.42 18.82 -1.32
N GLU A 445 -35.74 17.74 -0.60
CA GLU A 445 -36.74 17.74 0.47
C GLU A 445 -36.32 18.61 1.66
N GLY A 446 -35.04 18.55 2.05
CA GLY A 446 -34.47 19.44 3.06
C GLY A 446 -34.61 20.91 2.67
N LEU A 447 -34.33 21.26 1.41
CA LEU A 447 -34.51 22.62 0.90
C LEU A 447 -35.98 23.06 0.90
N VAL A 448 -36.91 22.19 0.46
CA VAL A 448 -38.36 22.50 0.54
C VAL A 448 -38.77 22.80 1.98
N SER A 449 -38.30 21.98 2.93
CA SER A 449 -38.61 22.15 4.34
C SER A 449 -38.06 23.45 4.92
N ILE A 450 -36.86 23.87 4.51
CA ILE A 450 -36.29 25.18 4.88
C ILE A 450 -37.12 26.33 4.31
N ILE A 451 -37.48 26.28 3.03
CA ILE A 451 -38.29 27.33 2.40
C ILE A 451 -39.66 27.44 3.09
N GLU A 452 -40.27 26.31 3.42
CA GLU A 452 -41.52 26.25 4.18
C GLU A 452 -41.36 26.93 5.56
N ARG A 453 -40.36 26.55 6.35
CA ARG A 453 -40.10 27.16 7.68
C ARG A 453 -39.83 28.66 7.59
N ILE A 454 -39.00 29.10 6.65
CA ILE A 454 -38.69 30.51 6.43
C ILE A 454 -39.94 31.29 6.00
N SER A 455 -40.78 30.70 5.14
CA SER A 455 -42.03 31.34 4.70
C SER A 455 -43.07 31.50 5.82
N HIS A 456 -42.95 30.71 6.89
CA HIS A 456 -43.75 30.79 8.10
C HIS A 456 -43.04 31.52 9.26
N HIS A 457 -41.91 32.18 8.99
CA HIS A 457 -41.23 32.98 10.00
C HIS A 457 -42.11 34.18 10.43
N ASN A 458 -42.21 34.43 11.74
CA ASN A 458 -43.05 35.48 12.37
C ASN A 458 -44.59 35.33 12.26
N VAL A 459 -45.11 34.10 12.14
CA VAL A 459 -46.58 33.85 12.10
C VAL A 459 -47.36 34.34 13.35
N ASN A 460 -46.69 34.59 14.47
CA ASN A 460 -47.35 34.91 15.75
C ASN A 460 -47.42 36.41 16.10
N SER A 461 -46.89 37.31 15.26
CA SER A 461 -47.00 38.75 15.48
C SER A 461 -48.17 39.32 14.67
N SER A 462 -49.22 39.78 15.36
CA SER A 462 -50.37 40.52 14.79
C SER A 462 -50.00 41.92 14.25
N ASP A 463 -48.74 42.16 13.92
CA ASP A 463 -48.23 43.47 13.51
C ASP A 463 -48.28 43.59 11.98
N GLU A 464 -48.93 44.64 11.45
CA GLU A 464 -49.00 44.96 10.02
C GLU A 464 -47.60 44.94 9.37
N GLN A 465 -46.58 45.38 10.10
CA GLN A 465 -45.19 45.39 9.63
C GLN A 465 -44.61 43.98 9.47
N ALA A 466 -44.99 43.04 10.35
CA ALA A 466 -44.54 41.66 10.28
C ALA A 466 -45.21 40.90 9.14
N CYS A 467 -46.50 41.15 8.88
CA CYS A 467 -47.19 40.60 7.70
C CYS A 467 -46.57 41.12 6.39
N LEU A 468 -46.25 42.42 6.31
CA LEU A 468 -45.55 42.99 5.15
C LEU A 468 -44.13 42.42 4.98
N ALA A 469 -43.40 42.22 6.08
CA ALA A 469 -42.09 41.57 6.07
C ALA A 469 -42.17 40.15 5.50
N ARG A 470 -43.16 39.35 5.93
CA ARG A 470 -43.41 37.99 5.42
C ARG A 470 -43.73 37.99 3.92
N ALA A 471 -44.62 38.87 3.46
CA ALA A 471 -44.95 38.97 2.04
C ALA A 471 -43.73 39.35 1.19
N ARG A 472 -42.90 40.30 1.66
CA ARG A 472 -41.66 40.72 0.96
C ARG A 472 -40.61 39.61 0.93
N LEU A 473 -40.46 38.86 2.03
CA LEU A 473 -39.59 37.70 2.11
C LEU A 473 -39.99 36.64 1.09
N SER A 474 -41.26 36.22 1.07
CA SER A 474 -41.76 35.24 0.10
C SER A 474 -41.65 35.74 -1.36
N LEU A 475 -41.89 37.03 -1.61
CA LEU A 475 -41.66 37.64 -2.92
C LEU A 475 -40.19 37.62 -3.33
N SER A 476 -39.26 37.84 -2.39
CA SER A 476 -37.83 37.78 -2.68
C SER A 476 -37.35 36.37 -3.08
N PHE A 477 -37.94 35.31 -2.50
CA PHE A 477 -37.69 33.94 -2.94
C PHE A 477 -38.24 33.67 -4.36
N LEU A 478 -39.45 34.17 -4.68
CA LEU A 478 -40.02 34.04 -6.03
C LEU A 478 -39.25 34.83 -7.10
N HIS A 479 -38.68 35.97 -6.72
CA HIS A 479 -37.89 36.85 -7.60
C HIS A 479 -36.40 36.49 -7.65
N SER A 480 -35.94 35.58 -6.80
CA SER A 480 -34.61 34.99 -6.91
C SER A 480 -34.47 34.18 -8.20
N GLU A 481 -33.26 33.79 -8.58
CA GLU A 481 -33.00 33.08 -9.84
C GLU A 481 -33.79 31.76 -9.94
N ALA A 482 -34.94 31.79 -10.63
CA ALA A 482 -35.84 30.65 -10.80
C ALA A 482 -35.12 29.43 -11.41
N SER A 483 -34.12 29.66 -12.27
CA SER A 483 -33.27 28.61 -12.82
C SER A 483 -32.47 27.85 -11.75
N LEU A 484 -32.00 28.56 -10.72
CA LEU A 484 -31.20 28.00 -9.64
C LEU A 484 -32.07 27.21 -8.66
N LEU A 485 -33.25 27.74 -8.32
CA LEU A 485 -34.24 27.02 -7.50
C LEU A 485 -34.72 25.73 -8.18
N CYS A 486 -35.11 25.78 -9.46
CA CYS A 486 -35.50 24.60 -10.24
C CYS A 486 -34.38 23.55 -10.28
N GLN A 487 -33.14 24.01 -10.37
CA GLN A 487 -31.97 23.15 -10.36
C GLN A 487 -31.75 22.46 -9.00
N CYS A 488 -31.93 23.18 -7.89
CA CYS A 488 -31.79 22.64 -6.54
C CYS A 488 -32.92 21.68 -6.15
N LEU A 489 -34.11 21.84 -6.74
CA LEU A 489 -35.24 20.93 -6.59
C LEU A 489 -35.22 19.76 -7.61
N ASN A 490 -34.04 19.41 -8.13
CA ASN A 490 -33.83 18.34 -9.11
C ASN A 490 -34.67 18.43 -10.40
N LYS A 491 -35.20 19.61 -10.74
CA LYS A 491 -36.13 19.81 -11.86
C LYS A 491 -37.43 19.00 -11.74
N ASP A 492 -37.79 18.63 -10.52
CA ASP A 492 -39.01 17.92 -10.19
C ASP A 492 -40.20 18.89 -10.21
N GLY A 493 -41.12 18.68 -11.15
CA GLY A 493 -42.27 19.56 -11.36
C GLY A 493 -43.19 19.66 -10.15
N ASP A 494 -43.39 18.57 -9.42
CA ASP A 494 -44.28 18.52 -8.27
C ASP A 494 -43.67 19.28 -7.08
N ARG A 495 -42.36 19.10 -6.83
CA ARG A 495 -41.63 19.85 -5.79
C ARG A 495 -41.58 21.35 -6.10
N ILE A 496 -41.33 21.72 -7.36
CA ILE A 496 -41.34 23.13 -7.79
C ILE A 496 -42.72 23.75 -7.59
N GLN A 497 -43.78 23.04 -7.99
CA GLN A 497 -45.15 23.50 -7.79
C GLN A 497 -45.49 23.63 -6.30
N LYS A 498 -45.05 22.69 -5.46
CA LYS A 498 -45.22 22.75 -4.01
C LYS A 498 -44.56 24.00 -3.42
N VAL A 499 -43.31 24.30 -3.75
CA VAL A 499 -42.60 25.49 -3.28
C VAL A 499 -43.29 26.77 -3.73
N ASN A 500 -43.70 26.85 -5.01
CA ASN A 500 -44.43 28.01 -5.52
C ASN A 500 -45.77 28.19 -4.78
N SER A 501 -46.51 27.11 -4.54
CA SER A 501 -47.77 27.14 -3.79
C SER A 501 -47.57 27.66 -2.37
N ILE A 502 -46.54 27.17 -1.66
CA ILE A 502 -46.18 27.61 -0.31
C ILE A 502 -45.89 29.13 -0.30
N LEU A 503 -45.04 29.60 -1.20
CA LEU A 503 -44.66 31.00 -1.27
C LEU A 503 -45.82 31.92 -1.65
N HIS A 504 -46.65 31.55 -2.63
CA HIS A 504 -47.83 32.32 -3.01
C HIS A 504 -48.88 32.34 -1.89
N THR A 505 -49.12 31.21 -1.22
CA THR A 505 -50.05 31.14 -0.08
C THR A 505 -49.58 32.04 1.06
N ALA A 506 -48.29 32.02 1.38
CA ALA A 506 -47.72 32.89 2.42
C ALA A 506 -47.90 34.39 2.08
N ILE A 507 -47.76 34.79 0.81
CA ILE A 507 -48.01 36.16 0.37
C ILE A 507 -49.50 36.51 0.52
N GLU A 508 -50.40 35.64 0.04
CA GLU A 508 -51.84 35.88 0.11
C GLU A 508 -52.35 35.99 1.54
N GLU A 509 -51.95 35.08 2.43
CA GLU A 509 -52.30 35.12 3.85
C GLU A 509 -51.85 36.42 4.51
N SER A 510 -50.60 36.81 4.26
CA SER A 510 -50.01 38.02 4.83
C SER A 510 -50.73 39.29 4.37
N LEU A 511 -51.11 39.37 3.09
CA LEU A 511 -51.83 40.53 2.54
C LEU A 511 -53.32 40.56 2.92
N ARG A 512 -53.96 39.41 3.11
CA ARG A 512 -55.36 39.33 3.57
C ARG A 512 -55.51 39.89 4.98
N TYR A 513 -54.58 39.58 5.88
CA TYR A 513 -54.58 40.08 7.26
C TYR A 513 -54.57 41.62 7.34
N ILE A 514 -53.74 42.25 6.50
CA ILE A 514 -53.62 43.73 6.42
C ILE A 514 -54.91 44.38 5.89
N ARG A 515 -55.64 43.70 4.99
CA ARG A 515 -56.91 44.20 4.45
C ARG A 515 -58.04 44.18 5.49
N THR A 516 -58.04 43.22 6.41
CA THR A 516 -59.07 43.10 7.44
C THR A 516 -58.95 44.13 8.55
N GLU A 517 -57.74 44.58 8.91
CA GLU A 517 -57.56 45.64 9.94
C GLU A 517 -57.96 47.04 9.44
N LYS A 518 -57.90 47.31 8.13
CA LYS A 518 -58.28 48.63 7.56
C LYS A 518 -59.78 48.83 7.36
N HIS A 519 -60.61 47.84 7.71
CA HIS A 519 -62.06 47.89 7.60
C HIS A 519 -62.80 47.86 8.95
N PHE A 520 -62.09 48.07 10.07
CA PHE A 520 -62.68 48.32 11.39
C PHE A 520 -62.45 49.75 11.87
#